data_AF-A0A4U7E2X6-F1
#
_entry.id   AF-A0A4U7E2X6-F1
#
_cell.length_a   1.000
_cell.length_b   1.000
_cell.length_c   1.000
_cell.angle_alpha   90.00
_cell.angle_beta   90.00
_cell.angle_gamma   90.00
#
_symmetry.space_group_name_H-M   'P 1'
#
loop_
_entity.id
_entity.type
_entity.pdbx_description
1 polymer ?
#
loop_
_entity_poly.entity_id
_entity_poly.type
_entity_poly.pdbx_seq_one_letter_code
_entity_poly.pdbx_strand_id
1 'polypeptide(L)'
;ALALAAALGSAVTVAVARSDRRFGPALRDRADGPRLSRVVDAAVRFGAAVRVVAADAGALVRVSLASGVVWGVDALTAILVLASLAGGFGGGVDPATLLVVGTLAVSAGNLAKVLPLSQGGIGLYEAAFTGVVVATTPLPAATALAAAALDHALKNAVTLAGGGFVAAAFDLSFADAPDESEREPGTTATRPTADR
;
A
#
# COMPACT_ATOMS: atom_id res chain seq x y z
N ALA A 1 21.14 6.81 2.96
CA ALA A 1 20.61 7.85 3.85
C ALA A 1 19.08 7.86 3.90
N LEU A 2 18.38 8.05 2.77
CA LEU A 2 16.90 8.11 2.73
C LEU A 2 16.19 6.86 3.28
N ALA A 3 16.62 5.66 2.88
CA ALA A 3 16.04 4.42 3.38
C ALA A 3 16.18 4.26 4.91
N LEU A 4 17.35 4.63 5.46
CA LEU A 4 17.55 4.66 6.92
C LEU A 4 16.67 5.70 7.59
N ALA A 5 16.55 6.91 7.03
CA ALA A 5 15.70 7.96 7.58
C ALA A 5 14.22 7.55 7.58
N ALA A 6 13.75 6.89 6.52
CA ALA A 6 12.40 6.33 6.44
C ALA A 6 12.19 5.23 7.49
N ALA A 7 13.12 4.28 7.59
CA ALA A 7 13.06 3.20 8.59
C ALA A 7 13.08 3.74 10.03
N LEU A 8 13.95 4.71 10.33
CA LEU A 8 14.00 5.39 11.63
C LEU A 8 12.70 6.15 11.90
N GLY A 9 12.16 6.86 10.90
CA GLY A 9 10.87 7.53 11.01
C GLY A 9 9.75 6.57 11.37
N SER A 10 9.63 5.45 10.66
CA SER A 10 8.66 4.39 10.95
C SER A 10 8.86 3.81 12.36
N ALA A 11 10.11 3.52 12.76
CA ALA A 11 10.42 3.00 14.09
C ALA A 11 10.03 3.99 15.20
N VAL A 12 10.31 5.27 15.01
CA VAL A 12 9.92 6.34 15.95
C VAL A 12 8.39 6.46 16.01
N THR A 13 7.68 6.43 14.89
CA THR A 13 6.21 6.45 14.87
C THR A 13 5.62 5.28 15.66
N VAL A 14 6.16 4.07 15.46
CA VAL A 14 5.73 2.89 16.21
C VAL A 14 6.07 3.04 17.69
N ALA A 15 7.28 3.49 18.05
CA ALA A 15 7.67 3.71 19.44
C ALA A 15 6.78 4.75 20.15
N VAL A 16 6.43 5.84 19.46
CA VAL A 16 5.50 6.87 19.96
C VAL A 16 4.08 6.31 20.09
N ALA A 17 3.63 5.48 19.14
CA ALA A 17 2.33 4.82 19.22
C ALA A 17 2.24 3.88 20.43
N ARG A 18 3.32 3.13 20.71
CA ARG A 18 3.41 2.23 21.87
C ARG A 18 3.56 2.95 23.21
N SER A 19 3.94 4.23 23.22
CA SER A 19 4.01 5.01 24.43
C SER A 19 2.60 5.37 24.93
N ASP A 20 2.39 5.31 26.25
CA ASP A 20 1.13 5.72 26.91
C ASP A 20 0.77 7.22 26.74
N ARG A 21 1.61 7.99 26.04
CA ARG A 21 1.41 9.41 25.79
C ARG A 21 0.18 9.66 24.90
N ARG A 22 -0.87 10.22 25.50
CA ARG A 22 -2.11 10.64 24.84
C ARG A 22 -2.02 12.11 24.39
N PHE A 23 -1.46 12.34 23.21
CA PHE A 23 -1.39 13.68 22.61
C PHE A 23 -2.74 14.18 22.04
N GLY A 24 -3.73 13.29 21.90
CA GLY A 24 -5.01 13.59 21.24
C GLY A 24 -5.80 14.76 21.83
N PRO A 25 -6.04 14.82 23.16
CA PRO A 25 -6.73 15.94 23.79
C PRO A 25 -6.00 17.27 23.55
N ALA A 26 -4.69 17.30 23.84
CA ALA A 26 -3.86 18.50 23.70
C ALA A 26 -3.72 19.02 22.25
N LEU A 27 -3.88 18.14 21.24
CA LEU A 27 -3.90 18.52 19.82
C LEU A 27 -5.25 19.09 19.40
N ARG A 28 -6.36 18.55 19.92
CA ARG A 28 -7.70 19.09 19.68
C ARG A 28 -7.89 20.46 20.30
N ASP A 29 -7.35 20.66 21.50
CA ASP A 29 -7.41 21.94 22.21
C ASP A 29 -6.66 23.07 21.48
N ARG A 30 -5.74 22.73 20.56
CA ARG A 30 -4.97 23.69 19.74
C ARG A 30 -5.56 23.91 18.34
N ALA A 31 -6.63 23.21 17.98
CA ALA A 31 -7.16 23.21 16.63
C ALA A 31 -8.24 24.29 16.46
N ASP A 32 -7.86 25.47 15.99
CA ASP A 32 -8.80 26.54 15.67
C ASP A 32 -9.39 26.38 14.25
N GLY A 33 -10.70 26.19 14.17
CA GLY A 33 -11.49 26.22 12.92
C GLY A 33 -11.92 24.85 12.35
N PRO A 34 -13.03 24.81 11.58
CA PRO A 34 -13.73 23.57 11.20
C PRO A 34 -13.01 22.68 10.17
N ARG A 35 -11.98 23.20 9.50
CA ARG A 35 -11.10 22.42 8.61
C ARG A 35 -9.95 21.79 9.38
N LEU A 36 -9.33 22.55 10.28
CA LEU A 36 -8.20 22.08 11.09
C LEU A 36 -8.65 21.01 12.08
N SER A 37 -9.82 21.17 12.71
CA SER A 37 -10.41 20.16 13.59
C SER A 37 -10.63 18.82 12.89
N ARG A 38 -11.15 18.83 11.64
CA ARG A 38 -11.32 17.62 10.83
C ARG A 38 -10.01 16.89 10.56
N VAL A 39 -8.96 17.63 10.21
CA VAL A 39 -7.63 17.06 9.97
C VAL A 39 -7.04 16.48 11.26
N VAL A 40 -7.14 17.21 12.37
CA VAL A 40 -6.66 16.75 13.68
C VAL A 40 -7.43 15.52 14.14
N ASP A 41 -8.74 15.46 13.94
CA ASP A 41 -9.54 14.28 14.27
C ASP A 41 -9.18 13.07 13.42
N ALA A 42 -8.95 13.27 12.12
CA ALA A 42 -8.43 12.21 11.25
C ALA A 42 -7.05 11.71 11.72
N ALA A 43 -6.15 12.63 12.07
CA ALA A 43 -4.83 12.29 12.59
C ALA A 43 -4.88 11.55 13.93
N VAL A 44 -5.76 11.96 14.86
CA VAL A 44 -5.93 11.28 16.15
C VAL A 44 -6.56 9.90 15.97
N ARG A 45 -7.56 9.74 15.09
CA ARG A 45 -8.15 8.44 14.76
C ARG A 45 -7.13 7.51 14.12
N PHE A 46 -6.38 8.00 13.13
CA PHE A 46 -5.28 7.26 12.52
C PHE A 46 -4.26 6.83 13.58
N GLY A 47 -3.84 7.76 14.44
CA GLY A 47 -2.95 7.46 15.56
C GLY A 47 -3.50 6.36 16.46
N ALA A 48 -4.77 6.42 16.85
CA ALA A 48 -5.41 5.38 17.67
C ALA A 48 -5.43 4.01 16.96
N ALA A 49 -5.73 3.97 15.66
CA ALA A 49 -5.68 2.74 14.86
C ALA A 49 -4.25 2.16 14.80
N VAL A 50 -3.23 3.00 14.62
CA VAL A 50 -1.82 2.58 14.64
C VAL A 50 -1.45 1.99 16.01
N ARG A 51 -1.95 2.53 17.13
CA ARG A 51 -1.67 1.97 18.47
C ARG A 51 -2.24 0.58 18.65
N VAL A 52 -3.43 0.30 18.11
CA VAL A 52 -4.03 -1.05 18.16
C VAL A 52 -3.11 -2.05 17.48
N VAL A 53 -2.60 -1.71 16.29
CA VAL A 53 -1.66 -2.58 15.55
C VAL A 53 -0.30 -2.66 16.26
N ALA A 54 0.18 -1.56 16.82
CA ALA A 54 1.48 -1.51 17.50
C ALA A 54 1.48 -2.15 18.90
N ALA A 55 0.31 -2.49 19.45
CA ALA A 55 0.19 -3.15 20.75
C ALA A 55 0.82 -4.55 20.74
N ASP A 56 0.65 -5.30 19.64
CA ASP A 56 1.28 -6.60 19.43
C ASP A 56 2.50 -6.48 18.51
N ALA A 57 3.68 -6.38 19.12
CA ALA A 57 4.93 -6.29 18.38
C ALA A 57 5.23 -7.56 17.56
N GLY A 58 4.80 -8.73 18.04
CA GLY A 58 5.02 -9.99 17.32
C GLY A 58 4.19 -10.06 16.05
N ALA A 59 2.92 -9.67 16.12
CA ALA A 59 2.05 -9.54 14.96
C ALA A 59 2.57 -8.48 13.99
N LEU A 60 2.97 -7.30 14.49
CA LEU A 60 3.52 -6.22 13.66
C LEU A 60 4.76 -6.67 12.87
N VAL A 61 5.71 -7.34 13.52
CA VAL A 61 6.93 -7.85 12.87
C VAL A 61 6.57 -8.91 11.84
N ARG A 62 5.71 -9.87 12.18
CA ARG A 62 5.26 -10.91 11.22
C ARG A 62 4.60 -10.31 9.99
N VAL A 63 3.66 -9.38 10.17
CA VAL A 63 2.97 -8.72 9.05
C VAL A 63 3.97 -7.92 8.23
N SER A 64 4.87 -7.16 8.87
CA SER A 64 5.87 -6.35 8.17
C SER A 64 6.85 -7.21 7.35
N LEU A 65 7.29 -8.35 7.90
CA LEU A 65 8.14 -9.30 7.19
C LEU A 65 7.39 -9.95 6.03
N ALA A 66 6.16 -10.43 6.25
CA ALA A 66 5.34 -11.03 5.20
C ALA A 66 5.04 -10.03 4.08
N SER A 67 4.64 -8.80 4.42
CA SER A 67 4.42 -7.71 3.47
C SER A 67 5.71 -7.33 2.73
N GLY A 68 6.85 -7.30 3.41
CA GLY A 68 8.15 -7.04 2.78
C GLY A 68 8.54 -8.11 1.77
N VAL A 69 8.27 -9.39 2.05
CA VAL A 69 8.48 -10.49 1.09
C VAL A 69 7.57 -10.33 -0.12
N VAL A 70 6.27 -10.11 0.09
CA VAL A 70 5.30 -9.92 -1.00
C VAL A 70 5.69 -8.72 -1.86
N TRP A 71 6.03 -7.59 -1.24
CA TRP A 71 6.51 -6.40 -1.93
C TRP A 71 7.83 -6.67 -2.69
N GLY A 72 8.74 -7.46 -2.13
CA GLY A 72 9.98 -7.83 -2.80
C GLY A 72 9.72 -8.65 -4.07
N VAL A 73 8.80 -9.62 -4.01
CA VAL A 73 8.38 -10.41 -5.17
C VAL A 73 7.66 -9.53 -6.21
N ASP A 74 6.82 -8.61 -5.76
CA ASP A 74 6.13 -7.62 -6.60
C ASP A 74 7.12 -6.74 -7.37
N ALA A 75 8.13 -6.19 -6.68
CA ALA A 75 9.17 -5.37 -7.29
C ALA A 75 10.05 -6.18 -8.24
N LEU A 76 10.45 -7.38 -7.83
CA LEU A 76 11.26 -8.28 -8.65
C LEU A 76 10.55 -8.64 -9.95
N THR A 77 9.24 -8.91 -9.91
CA THR A 77 8.44 -9.22 -11.11
C THR A 77 8.51 -8.07 -12.11
N ALA A 78 8.32 -6.84 -11.65
CA ALA A 78 8.38 -5.67 -12.52
C ALA A 78 9.79 -5.46 -13.12
N ILE A 79 10.84 -5.67 -12.31
CA ILE A 79 12.23 -5.58 -12.77
C ILE A 79 12.52 -6.64 -13.84
N LEU A 80 12.06 -7.88 -13.66
CA LEU A 80 12.24 -8.96 -14.62
C LEU A 80 11.47 -8.69 -15.92
N VAL A 81 10.24 -8.19 -15.83
CA VAL A 81 9.46 -7.77 -17.00
C VAL A 81 10.17 -6.65 -17.75
N LEU A 82 10.62 -5.60 -17.07
CA LEU A 82 11.35 -4.50 -17.68
C LEU A 82 12.65 -4.97 -18.31
N ALA A 83 13.44 -5.79 -17.61
CA ALA A 83 14.67 -6.38 -18.12
C ALA A 83 14.40 -7.19 -19.39
N SER A 84 13.34 -8.02 -19.40
CA SER A 84 13.00 -8.85 -20.56
C SER A 84 12.71 -8.01 -21.80
N LEU A 85 11.99 -6.89 -21.66
CA LEU A 85 11.65 -6.00 -22.75
C LEU A 85 12.79 -5.04 -23.14
N ALA A 86 13.76 -4.85 -22.26
CA ALA A 86 14.96 -4.03 -22.49
C ALA A 86 16.12 -4.81 -23.17
N GLY A 87 15.91 -6.07 -23.56
CA GLY A 87 16.95 -6.92 -24.15
C GLY A 87 17.72 -7.79 -23.15
N GLY A 88 17.15 -7.99 -21.95
CA GLY A 88 17.73 -8.79 -20.86
C GLY A 88 18.75 -8.03 -20.02
N PHE A 89 19.44 -8.74 -19.13
CA PHE A 89 20.49 -8.18 -18.27
C PHE A 89 21.81 -7.85 -19.00
N GLY A 90 21.90 -8.17 -20.29
CA GLY A 90 22.93 -7.69 -21.20
C GLY A 90 22.43 -6.60 -22.16
N GLY A 91 21.17 -6.16 -22.01
CA GLY A 91 20.62 -5.02 -22.73
C GLY A 91 21.33 -3.73 -22.32
N GLY A 92 21.13 -2.64 -23.07
CA GLY A 92 21.86 -1.38 -22.90
C GLY A 92 21.67 -0.63 -21.56
N VAL A 93 21.08 -1.27 -20.54
CA VAL A 93 20.93 -0.76 -19.18
C VAL A 93 21.61 -1.72 -18.20
N ASP A 94 22.51 -1.19 -17.38
CA ASP A 94 23.21 -1.94 -16.35
C ASP A 94 22.24 -2.64 -15.35
N PRO A 95 22.49 -3.89 -14.93
CA PRO A 95 21.61 -4.62 -14.01
C PRO A 95 21.36 -3.94 -12.67
N ALA A 96 22.36 -3.26 -12.09
CA ALA A 96 22.17 -2.54 -10.84
C ALA A 96 21.28 -1.30 -11.06
N THR A 97 21.43 -0.64 -12.20
CA THR A 97 20.52 0.44 -12.62
C THR A 97 19.08 -0.06 -12.78
N LEU A 98 18.86 -1.21 -13.43
CA LEU A 98 17.52 -1.81 -13.54
C LEU A 98 16.90 -2.12 -12.17
N LEU A 99 17.71 -2.62 -11.23
CA LEU A 99 17.28 -2.88 -9.85
C LEU A 99 16.81 -1.60 -9.15
N VAL A 100 17.61 -0.53 -9.20
CA VAL A 100 17.30 0.74 -8.55
C VAL A 100 16.08 1.40 -9.20
N VAL A 101 16.10 1.52 -10.53
CA VAL A 101 15.03 2.19 -11.30
C VAL A 101 13.73 1.41 -11.20
N GLY A 102 13.75 0.08 -11.37
CA GLY A 102 12.56 -0.74 -11.27
C GLY A 102 11.95 -0.69 -9.87
N THR A 103 12.77 -0.76 -8.82
CA THR A 103 12.29 -0.59 -7.43
C THR A 103 11.66 0.78 -7.20
N LEU A 104 12.28 1.85 -7.72
CA LEU A 104 11.75 3.20 -7.62
C LEU A 104 10.44 3.36 -8.40
N ALA A 105 10.37 2.82 -9.61
CA ALA A 105 9.21 2.88 -10.50
C ALA A 105 8.01 2.14 -9.90
N VAL A 106 8.22 0.95 -9.33
CA VAL A 106 7.18 0.20 -8.60
C VAL A 106 6.71 0.96 -7.36
N SER A 107 7.64 1.56 -6.61
CA SER A 107 7.29 2.37 -5.43
C SER A 107 6.43 3.59 -5.82
N ALA A 108 6.79 4.28 -6.91
CA ALA A 108 6.02 5.41 -7.44
C ALA A 108 4.65 4.96 -7.97
N GLY A 109 4.59 3.84 -8.71
CA GLY A 109 3.35 3.26 -9.18
C GLY A 109 2.41 2.86 -8.04
N ASN A 110 2.94 2.22 -6.99
CA ASN A 110 2.17 1.86 -5.80
C ASN A 110 1.66 3.09 -5.04
N LEU A 111 2.43 4.18 -5.02
CA LEU A 111 1.97 5.46 -4.48
C LEU A 111 0.87 6.09 -5.35
N ALA A 112 0.97 6.01 -6.68
CA ALA A 112 -0.09 6.49 -7.57
C ALA A 112 -1.38 5.68 -7.39
N LYS A 113 -1.28 4.38 -7.11
CA LYS A 113 -2.41 3.49 -6.84
C LYS A 113 -3.20 3.85 -5.58
N VAL A 114 -2.62 4.55 -4.61
CA VAL A 114 -3.38 4.95 -3.40
C VAL A 114 -4.37 6.09 -3.66
N LEU A 115 -4.25 6.76 -4.82
CA LEU A 115 -5.18 7.80 -5.22
C LEU A 115 -6.46 7.16 -5.76
N PRO A 116 -7.65 7.48 -5.22
CA PRO A 116 -8.92 6.89 -5.62
C PRO A 116 -9.44 7.51 -6.94
N LEU A 117 -8.60 7.53 -7.97
CA LEU A 117 -8.84 8.19 -9.25
C LEU A 117 -9.18 7.21 -10.37
N SER A 118 -8.73 5.95 -10.25
CA SER A 118 -9.11 4.86 -11.16
C SER A 118 -9.21 3.52 -10.43
N GLN A 119 -10.07 2.62 -10.91
CA GLN A 119 -10.18 1.28 -10.34
C GLN A 119 -8.89 0.50 -10.55
N GLY A 120 -8.36 -0.07 -9.46
CA GLY A 120 -7.07 -0.78 -9.47
C GLY A 120 -5.86 0.09 -9.82
N GLY A 121 -6.02 1.42 -9.91
CA GLY A 121 -4.97 2.35 -10.36
C GLY A 121 -4.53 2.15 -11.82
N ILE A 122 -5.40 1.59 -12.66
CA ILE A 122 -5.17 1.46 -14.11
C ILE A 122 -4.95 2.86 -14.70
N GLY A 123 -3.92 3.00 -15.54
CA GLY A 123 -3.44 4.25 -16.14
C GLY A 123 -2.48 5.04 -15.25
N LEU A 124 -2.78 5.18 -13.96
CA LEU A 124 -1.96 5.93 -12.99
C LEU A 124 -0.67 5.19 -12.62
N TYR A 125 -0.77 3.89 -12.38
CA TYR A 125 0.39 3.04 -12.13
C TYR A 125 1.35 3.08 -13.32
N GLU A 126 0.82 2.87 -14.52
CA GLU A 126 1.57 2.79 -15.77
C GLU A 126 2.25 4.13 -16.08
N ALA A 127 1.55 5.24 -15.89
CA ALA A 127 2.11 6.58 -16.09
C ALA A 127 3.25 6.87 -15.10
N ALA A 128 3.06 6.58 -13.81
CA ALA A 128 4.08 6.82 -12.79
C ALA A 128 5.32 5.93 -13.01
N PHE A 129 5.12 4.63 -13.27
CA PHE A 129 6.20 3.70 -13.58
C PHE A 129 6.98 4.15 -14.82
N THR A 130 6.26 4.42 -15.93
CA THR A 130 6.85 4.85 -17.19
C THR A 130 7.62 6.16 -17.03
N GLY A 131 7.05 7.12 -16.32
CA GLY A 131 7.67 8.41 -16.06
C GLY A 131 9.01 8.27 -15.33
N VAL A 132 9.07 7.44 -14.28
CA VAL A 132 10.33 7.17 -13.57
C VAL A 132 11.36 6.51 -14.50
N VAL A 133 10.98 5.46 -15.23
CA VAL A 133 11.92 4.74 -16.11
C VAL A 133 12.48 5.65 -17.20
N VAL A 134 11.63 6.40 -17.90
CA VAL A 134 12.06 7.31 -18.98
C VAL A 134 12.90 8.47 -18.44
N ALA A 135 12.58 8.98 -17.25
CA ALA A 135 13.35 10.08 -16.66
C ALA A 135 14.75 9.66 -16.19
N THR A 136 14.98 8.37 -15.96
CA THR A 136 16.21 7.87 -15.30
C THR A 136 17.02 6.89 -16.14
N THR A 137 16.52 6.49 -17.31
CA THR A 137 17.17 5.52 -18.21
C THR A 137 17.02 5.94 -19.67
N PRO A 138 17.86 5.42 -20.58
CA PRO A 138 17.71 5.65 -22.02
C PRO A 138 16.60 4.80 -22.66
N LEU A 139 15.77 4.09 -21.88
CA LEU A 139 14.74 3.21 -22.43
C LEU A 139 13.63 4.00 -23.12
N PRO A 140 13.15 3.56 -24.30
CA PRO A 140 12.02 4.18 -24.95
C PRO A 140 10.76 4.15 -24.08
N ALA A 141 9.96 5.21 -24.12
CA ALA A 141 8.70 5.29 -23.40
C ALA A 141 7.75 4.14 -23.74
N ALA A 142 7.76 3.67 -25.00
CA ALA A 142 6.98 2.51 -25.42
C ALA A 142 7.39 1.22 -24.67
N THR A 143 8.69 0.97 -24.50
CA THR A 143 9.21 -0.18 -23.75
C THR A 143 8.84 -0.09 -22.27
N ALA A 144 9.00 1.09 -21.67
CA ALA A 144 8.67 1.32 -20.26
C ALA A 144 7.15 1.18 -19.99
N LEU A 145 6.31 1.70 -20.90
CA LEU A 145 4.86 1.57 -20.83
C LEU A 145 4.41 0.13 -21.01
N ALA A 146 4.97 -0.59 -21.98
CA ALA A 146 4.70 -2.00 -22.19
C ALA A 146 5.09 -2.83 -20.96
N ALA A 147 6.24 -2.54 -20.35
CA ALA A 147 6.67 -3.18 -19.11
C ALA A 147 5.69 -2.92 -17.97
N ALA A 148 5.29 -1.66 -17.77
CA ALA A 148 4.36 -1.29 -16.71
C ALA A 148 2.99 -1.95 -16.88
N ALA A 149 2.45 -1.95 -18.11
CA ALA A 149 1.17 -2.57 -18.43
C ALA A 149 1.23 -4.10 -18.24
N LEU A 150 2.31 -4.74 -18.71
CA LEU A 150 2.48 -6.19 -18.58
C LEU A 150 2.66 -6.61 -17.12
N ASP A 151 3.48 -5.91 -16.35
CA ASP A 151 3.65 -6.13 -14.92
C ASP A 151 2.31 -5.99 -14.18
N HIS A 152 1.58 -4.91 -14.46
CA HIS A 152 0.29 -4.67 -13.83
C HIS A 152 -0.74 -5.76 -14.19
N ALA A 153 -0.81 -6.15 -15.47
CA ALA A 153 -1.67 -7.22 -15.92
C ALA A 153 -1.31 -8.56 -15.27
N LEU A 154 -0.02 -8.92 -15.19
CA LEU A 154 0.45 -10.16 -14.57
C LEU A 154 0.01 -10.23 -13.10
N LYS A 155 0.28 -9.17 -12.34
CA LYS A 155 -0.05 -9.10 -10.91
C LYS A 155 -1.55 -9.23 -10.67
N ASN A 156 -2.35 -8.54 -11.48
CA ASN A 156 -3.80 -8.60 -11.36
C ASN A 156 -4.32 -9.98 -11.76
N ALA A 157 -3.79 -10.58 -12.82
CA ALA A 157 -4.16 -11.93 -13.26
C ALA A 157 -3.83 -12.98 -12.19
N VAL A 158 -2.64 -12.93 -11.59
CA VAL A 158 -2.23 -13.83 -10.50
C VAL A 158 -3.14 -13.65 -9.28
N THR A 159 -3.50 -12.41 -8.94
CA THR A 159 -4.39 -12.11 -7.80
C THR A 159 -5.80 -12.67 -8.05
N LEU A 160 -6.36 -12.42 -9.23
CA LEU A 160 -7.68 -12.92 -9.62
C LEU A 160 -7.71 -14.45 -9.69
N ALA A 161 -6.70 -15.07 -10.31
CA ALA A 161 -6.60 -16.52 -10.42
C ALA A 161 -6.42 -17.18 -9.05
N GLY A 162 -5.53 -16.65 -8.21
CA GLY A 162 -5.29 -17.17 -6.86
C GLY A 162 -6.51 -17.01 -5.96
N GLY A 163 -7.13 -15.82 -5.96
CA GLY A 163 -8.36 -15.56 -5.21
C GLY A 163 -9.52 -16.44 -5.69
N GLY A 164 -9.69 -16.58 -7.01
CA GLY A 164 -10.70 -17.45 -7.61
C GLY A 164 -10.48 -18.93 -7.29
N PHE A 165 -9.23 -19.40 -7.30
CA PHE A 165 -8.87 -20.76 -6.91
C PHE A 165 -9.23 -21.03 -5.45
N VAL A 166 -8.86 -20.14 -4.53
CA VAL A 166 -9.19 -20.27 -3.11
C VAL A 166 -10.71 -20.23 -2.90
N ALA A 167 -11.41 -19.29 -3.54
CA ALA A 167 -12.86 -19.20 -3.45
C ALA A 167 -13.55 -20.49 -3.92
N ALA A 168 -13.11 -21.06 -5.04
CA ALA A 168 -13.62 -22.33 -5.55
C ALA A 168 -13.26 -23.52 -4.63
N ALA A 169 -12.05 -23.55 -4.08
CA ALA A 169 -11.60 -24.63 -3.20
C ALA A 169 -12.34 -24.68 -1.86
N PHE A 170 -12.82 -23.52 -1.38
CA PHE A 170 -13.51 -23.38 -0.10
C PHE A 170 -15.02 -23.06 -0.24
N ASP A 171 -15.57 -23.19 -1.45
CA ASP A 171 -16.99 -22.94 -1.78
C ASP A 171 -17.50 -21.58 -1.25
N LEU A 172 -16.65 -20.55 -1.37
CA LEU A 172 -16.95 -19.20 -0.88
C LEU A 172 -17.84 -18.47 -1.89
N SER A 173 -19.06 -18.11 -1.46
CA SER A 173 -19.97 -17.26 -2.23
C SER A 173 -19.65 -15.79 -2.02
N PHE A 174 -19.41 -15.05 -3.10
CA PHE A 174 -19.26 -13.58 -3.06
C PHE A 174 -20.60 -12.85 -2.89
N ALA A 175 -21.74 -13.55 -2.98
CA ALA A 175 -23.08 -12.96 -2.90
C ALA A 175 -23.51 -12.62 -1.46
N ASP A 176 -22.86 -13.20 -0.44
CA ASP A 176 -23.19 -12.99 0.97
C ASP A 176 -22.30 -11.92 1.64
N ALA A 177 -21.42 -11.26 0.88
CA ALA A 177 -20.61 -10.17 1.41
C ALA A 177 -21.53 -8.95 1.67
N PRO A 178 -21.76 -8.55 2.93
CA PRO A 178 -22.57 -7.37 3.21
C PRO A 178 -21.92 -6.15 2.56
N ASP A 179 -22.76 -5.33 1.92
CA ASP A 179 -22.34 -4.16 1.18
C ASP A 179 -21.55 -3.24 2.12
N GLU A 180 -20.31 -2.88 1.77
CA GLU A 180 -19.42 -2.11 2.66
C GLU A 180 -19.96 -0.70 2.96
N SER A 181 -20.98 -0.28 2.20
CA SER A 181 -21.81 0.92 2.42
C SER A 181 -22.69 0.85 3.67
N GLU A 182 -23.00 -0.34 4.20
CA GLU A 182 -23.84 -0.52 5.40
C GLU A 182 -23.05 -0.51 6.73
N ARG A 183 -21.71 -0.50 6.69
CA ARG A 183 -20.90 -0.28 7.90
C ARG A 183 -20.88 1.21 8.25
N GLU A 184 -22.00 1.71 8.80
CA GLU A 184 -21.97 2.93 9.59
C GLU A 184 -21.02 2.75 10.79
N PRO A 185 -20.00 3.61 10.95
CA PRO A 185 -19.13 3.56 12.12
C PRO A 185 -19.88 4.14 13.32
N GLY A 186 -20.64 3.28 14.02
CA GLY A 186 -21.13 3.57 15.36
C GLY A 186 -22.63 3.36 15.56
N THR A 187 -23.03 2.11 15.76
CA THR A 187 -24.07 1.84 16.76
C THR A 187 -23.66 0.61 17.55
N THR A 188 -23.03 0.85 18.71
CA THR A 188 -23.02 -0.16 19.76
C THR A 188 -24.47 -0.35 20.14
N ALA A 189 -25.09 -1.43 19.66
CA ALA A 189 -26.42 -1.83 20.07
C ALA A 189 -26.38 -2.08 21.59
N THR A 190 -26.75 -1.07 22.37
CA THR A 190 -27.13 -1.22 23.76
C THR A 190 -28.36 -2.12 23.78
N ARG A 191 -28.14 -3.40 24.05
CA ARG A 191 -29.19 -4.36 24.35
C ARG A 191 -29.99 -3.80 25.55
N PRO A 192 -31.30 -3.55 25.43
CA PRO A 192 -32.12 -3.23 26.59
C PRO A 192 -32.11 -4.45 27.51
N THR A 193 -31.64 -4.27 28.74
CA THR A 193 -31.89 -5.25 29.81
C THR A 193 -33.38 -5.23 30.10
N ALA A 194 -34.09 -6.17 29.49
CA ALA A 194 -35.46 -6.47 29.83
C ALA A 194 -35.49 -7.38 31.08
N ASP A 195 -36.04 -6.80 32.13
CA ASP A 195 -37.02 -7.37 33.06
C ASP A 195 -36.56 -8.16 34.32
N ARG A 196 -37.15 -7.69 35.43
CA ARG A 196 -37.40 -8.27 36.79
C ARG A 196 -36.37 -8.12 37.89
#